data_AF-A0A949IB97-F1
#
_entry.id   AF-A0A949IB97-F1
#
_cell.length_a   1.000
_cell.length_b   1.000
_cell.length_c   1.000
_cell.angle_alpha   90.00
_cell.angle_beta   90.00
_cell.angle_gamma   90.00
#
_symmetry.space_group_name_H-M   'P 1'
#
loop_
_entity.id
_entity.type
_entity.pdbx_description
1 polymer ?
#
loop_
_entity_poly.entity_id
_entity_poly.type
_entity_poly.pdbx_seq_one_letter_code
_entity_poly.pdbx_strand_id
1 'polypeptide(L)' 'GAQWLRLGVVAQNLRGERFWLRQGYQRIGSRHGIAMGQLRNTVHVMLKPVPPHTLQGYFAAQSHDVFSDAFTSSSRDSA' A
#
# COMPACT_ATOMS: atom_id res chain seq x y z
N GLY A 1 10.95 16.63 3.14
CA GLY A 1 10.03 16.10 4.17
C GLY A 1 9.07 15.13 3.51
N ALA A 2 8.73 14.02 4.16
CA ALA A 2 7.76 13.07 3.62
C ALA A 2 6.33 13.62 3.81
N GLN A 3 5.53 13.63 2.75
CA GLN A 3 4.15 14.15 2.77
C GLN A 3 3.15 13.08 3.25
N TRP A 4 3.38 11.81 2.89
CA TRP A 4 2.58 10.66 3.30
C TRP A 4 3.46 9.43 3.53
N LEU A 5 3.08 8.57 4.47
CA LEU A 5 3.73 7.29 4.73
C LEU A 5 2.83 6.16 4.21
N ARG A 6 3.34 5.32 3.30
CA ARG A 6 2.61 4.18 2.72
C ARG A 6 3.28 2.86 3.08
N LEU A 7 2.49 1.86 3.42
CA LEU A 7 2.97 0.50 3.68
C LEU A 7 1.99 -0.56 3.15
N GLY A 8 2.49 -1.77 2.94
CA GLY A 8 1.71 -2.94 2.57
C GLY A 8 1.66 -3.94 3.72
N VAL A 9 0.45 -4.37 4.10
CA VAL A 9 0.23 -5.42 5.10
C VAL A 9 -0.40 -6.61 4.42
N VAL A 10 0.18 -7.81 4.57
CA VAL A 10 -0.45 -9.03 4.06
C VAL A 10 -1.78 -9.24 4.79
N ALA A 11 -2.86 -9.44 4.05
CA ALA A 11 -4.23 -9.58 4.56
C ALA A 11 -4.38 -10.69 5.61
N GLN A 12 -3.56 -11.75 5.49
CA GLN A 12 -3.54 -12.86 6.45
C GLN A 12 -2.89 -12.47 7.80
N ASN A 13 -2.19 -11.33 7.87
CA ASN A 13 -1.61 -10.81 9.11
C ASN A 13 -2.55 -9.80 9.79
N LEU A 14 -3.64 -10.32 10.36
CA LEU A 14 -4.65 -9.52 11.07
C LEU A 14 -4.05 -8.73 12.26
N ARG A 15 -3.02 -9.28 12.93
CA ARG A 15 -2.34 -8.61 14.03
C ARG A 15 -1.56 -7.39 13.54
N GLY A 16 -0.88 -7.53 12.40
CA GLY A 16 -0.19 -6.44 11.72
C GLY A 16 -1.17 -5.35 11.31
N GLU A 17 -2.27 -5.71 10.64
CA GLU A 17 -3.29 -4.73 10.22
C GLU A 17 -3.83 -3.93 11.41
N ARG A 18 -4.23 -4.61 12.50
CA ARG A 18 -4.71 -3.96 13.73
C ARG A 18 -3.65 -3.09 14.40
N PHE A 19 -2.38 -3.48 14.33
CA PHE A 19 -1.29 -2.65 14.85
C PHE A 19 -1.20 -1.33 14.08
N TRP A 20 -1.21 -1.38 12.74
CA TRP A 20 -1.09 -0.18 11.91
C TRP A 20 -2.33 0.71 11.99
N LEU A 21 -3.53 0.14 12.05
CA LEU A 21 -4.77 0.89 12.27
C LEU A 21 -4.69 1.72 13.57
N ARG A 22 -4.20 1.13 14.66
CA ARG A 22 -4.00 1.84 15.94
C ARG A 22 -2.95 2.94 15.88
N GLN A 23 -1.98 2.85 14.98
CA GLN A 23 -0.95 3.88 14.78
C GLN A 23 -1.44 5.07 13.93
N GLY A 24 -2.72 5.05 13.51
CA GLY A 24 -3.33 6.09 12.69
C GLY A 24 -3.14 5.88 11.19
N TYR A 25 -2.73 4.68 10.76
CA TYR A 25 -2.76 4.32 9.34
C TYR A 25 -4.18 3.95 8.94
N GLN A 26 -4.55 4.30 7.72
CA GLN A 26 -5.86 3.99 7.14
C GLN A 26 -5.69 3.16 5.88
N ARG A 27 -6.58 2.19 5.68
CA ARG A 27 -6.56 1.34 4.48
C ARG A 27 -7.08 2.14 3.29
N ILE A 28 -6.25 2.28 2.26
CA ILE A 28 -6.57 3.02 1.03
C ILE A 28 -6.84 2.09 -0.16
N GLY A 29 -6.56 0.79 -0.01
CA GLY A 29 -6.79 -0.18 -1.06
C GLY A 29 -6.34 -1.58 -0.69
N SER A 30 -6.63 -2.53 -1.59
CA SER A 30 -6.17 -3.91 -1.48
C SER A 30 -5.64 -4.36 -2.83
N ARG A 31 -4.50 -5.02 -2.84
CA ARG A 31 -3.93 -5.66 -4.02
C ARG A 31 -4.04 -7.16 -3.86
N HIS A 32 -4.70 -7.79 -4.80
CA HIS A 32 -4.81 -9.23 -4.87
C HIS A 32 -3.71 -9.81 -5.76
N GLY A 33 -3.27 -11.03 -5.49
CA GLY A 33 -2.35 -11.76 -6.36
C GLY A 33 -0.90 -11.27 -6.32
N ILE A 34 -0.47 -10.62 -5.23
CA ILE A 34 0.95 -10.29 -5.04
C ILE A 34 1.71 -11.60 -4.83
N ALA A 35 2.60 -11.94 -5.76
CA ALA A 35 3.47 -13.11 -5.64
C ALA A 35 4.52 -12.84 -4.56
N MET A 36 4.41 -13.52 -3.42
CA MET A 36 5.49 -13.62 -2.44
C MET A 36 6.00 -15.06 -2.44
N GLY A 37 7.00 -15.33 -3.28
CA GLY A 37 7.46 -16.69 -3.57
C GLY A 37 6.42 -17.45 -4.39
N GLN A 38 6.03 -18.64 -3.91
CA GLN A 38 5.05 -19.53 -4.57
C GLN A 38 3.59 -19.20 -4.22
N LEU A 39 3.34 -18.29 -3.27
CA LEU A 39 2.01 -18.00 -2.75
C LEU A 39 1.50 -16.64 -3.25
N ARG A 40 0.26 -16.63 -3.76
CA ARG A 40 -0.48 -15.42 -4.14
C ARG A 40 -1.12 -14.84 -2.89
N ASN A 41 -0.52 -13.80 -2.35
CA ASN A 41 -1.03 -13.12 -1.16
C ASN A 41 -1.84 -11.88 -1.53
N THR A 42 -2.87 -11.60 -0.74
CA THR A 42 -3.55 -10.30 -0.77
C THR A 42 -2.83 -9.34 0.17
N VAL A 43 -2.53 -8.13 -0.28
CA VAL A 43 -1.86 -7.09 0.50
C VAL A 43 -2.77 -5.88 0.62
N HIS A 44 -3.04 -5.44 1.84
CA HIS A 44 -3.72 -4.19 2.14
C HIS A 44 -2.72 -3.04 2.10
N VAL A 45 -3.02 -2.04 1.29
CA VAL A 45 -2.23 -0.82 1.22
C VAL A 45 -2.78 0.14 2.27
N MET A 46 -1.91 0.56 3.19
CA MET A 46 -2.25 1.48 4.26
C MET A 46 -1.43 2.76 4.15
N LEU A 47 -2.04 3.87 4.55
CA LEU A 47 -1.44 5.19 4.47
C LEU A 47 -1.67 5.98 5.76
N LYS A 48 -0.63 6.67 6.21
CA LYS A 48 -0.70 7.66 7.29
C LYS A 48 -0.29 9.03 6.74
N PRO A 49 -1.19 10.03 6.77
CA PRO A 49 -0.84 11.38 6.37
C PRO A 49 0.05 12.06 7.42
N VAL A 50 1.02 12.87 6.96
CA VAL A 50 1.84 13.71 7.83
C VAL A 50 1.24 15.13 7.82
N PRO A 51 0.88 15.72 8.98
CA PRO A 51 0.31 17.06 9.02
C PRO A 51 1.21 18.09 8.32
N PRO A 52 0.63 19.02 7.54
CA PRO A 52 -0.79 19.32 7.38
C PRO A 52 -1.52 18.50 6.30
N HIS A 53 -0.86 17.53 5.66
CA HIS A 53 -1.44 16.77 4.56
C HIS A 53 -2.56 15.85 5.05
N THR A 54 -3.50 15.54 4.14
CA THR A 54 -4.65 14.68 4.43
C THR A 54 -4.70 13.52 3.44
N LEU A 55 -5.55 12.52 3.75
CA LEU A 55 -5.86 11.43 2.82
C LEU A 55 -6.52 11.91 1.54
N GLN A 56 -7.38 12.92 1.63
CA GLN A 56 -7.99 13.52 0.44
C GLN A 56 -6.94 14.18 -0.46
N GLY A 57 -5.97 14.87 0.13
CA GLY A 57 -4.82 15.41 -0.60
C GLY A 57 -3.97 14.32 -1.28
N TYR A 58 -3.83 13.15 -0.63
CA TYR A 58 -3.17 12.00 -1.25
C TYR A 58 -3.92 11.49 -2.49
N PHE A 59 -5.24 11.29 -2.40
CA PHE A 59 -6.03 10.83 -3.55
C PHE A 59 -6.05 11.85 -4.69
N ALA A 60 -6.09 13.15 -4.38
CA ALA A 60 -5.95 14.22 -5.37
C ALA A 60 -4.58 14.15 -6.07
N ALA A 61 -3.49 13.99 -5.34
CA ALA A 61 -2.16 13.85 -5.94
C ALA A 61 -2.03 12.57 -6.81
N GLN A 62 -2.61 11.45 -6.36
CA GLN A 62 -2.61 10.18 -7.10
C GLN A 62 -3.54 10.14 -8.31
N SER A 63 -4.52 11.04 -8.42
CA SER A 63 -5.36 11.12 -9.64
C SER A 63 -4.64 11.86 -10.77
N HIS A 64 -3.61 12.66 -10.44
CA HIS A 64 -2.75 13.34 -11.41
C HIS A 64 -1.52 12.53 -11.81
N ASP A 65 -1.03 11.63 -10.95
CA ASP A 65 0.03 10.67 -11.25
C ASP A 65 -0.62 9.31 -11.53
N VAL A 66 -0.70 8.88 -12.79
CA VAL A 66 -1.34 7.61 -13.22
C VAL A 66 -0.62 6.44 -12.54
N PHE A 67 -1.05 6.16 -11.31
CA PHE A 67 -0.60 5.19 -10.32
C PHE A 67 0.58 4.34 -10.80
N SER A 68 1.77 4.96 -10.86
CA SER A 68 2.97 4.34 -11.39
C SER A 68 3.29 3.03 -10.67
N ASP A 69 3.50 2.01 -11.50
CA ASP A 69 3.67 0.57 -11.26
C ASP A 69 4.84 0.16 -10.33
N ALA A 70 5.05 0.84 -9.20
CA ALA A 70 6.16 0.56 -8.29
C ALA A 70 5.91 -0.63 -7.33
N PHE A 71 5.27 -1.70 -7.80
CA PHE A 71 5.51 -3.06 -7.28
C PHE A 71 5.64 -4.11 -8.41
N THR A 72 5.70 -3.67 -9.68
CA THR A 72 5.96 -4.54 -10.83
C THR A 72 7.46 -4.61 -11.08
N SER A 73 8.17 -5.31 -10.21
CA SER A 73 9.45 -5.91 -10.57
C SER A 73 9.68 -7.16 -9.73
N SER A 74 9.01 -8.24 -10.11
CA SER A 74 9.67 -9.55 -10.12
C SER A 74 8.87 -10.53 -10.99
N SER A 75 9.54 -11.03 -12.02
CA SER A 75 9.16 -12.15 -12.89
C SER A 75 8.23 -11.87 -14.07
N ARG A 76 8.78 -11.18 -15.07
CA ARG A 76 8.70 -11.61 -16.47
C ARG A 76 10.06 -11.40 -17.13
N ASP A 77 10.93 -12.38 -16.97
CA ASP A 77 11.88 -12.80 -17.99
C ASP A 77 12.41 -14.17 -17.60
N SER A 78 11.80 -15.20 -18.18
CA SER A 78 12.30 -16.57 -18.25
C SER A 78 11.65 -17.17 -19.50
N ALA A 79 12.22 -16.86 -20.65
CA ALA A 79 12.04 -17.56 -21.90
C ALA A 79 13.41 -17.67 -22.57
#